data_AF-A0A9N9JMT4-F1
#
_entry.id   AF-A0A9N9JMT4-F1
#
_cell.length_a   1.000
_cell.length_b   1.000
_cell.length_c   1.000
_cell.angle_alpha   90.00
_cell.angle_beta   90.00
_cell.angle_gamma   90.00
#
_symmetry.space_group_name_H-M   'P 1'
#
loop_
_entity.id
_entity.type
_entity.pdbx_description
1 polymer ?
#
loop_
_entity_poly.entity_id
_entity_poly.type
_entity_poly.pdbx_seq_one_letter_code
_entity_poly.pdbx_strand_id
1 'polypeptide(L)'
;ILPARREVLTGVLNSDLIGFHTYDYARHFLSSCTRILGLSTMPNSVYYEGRHVHVGTFPIGIDPDKFAEGLKNTNIQKRIKTLEEKFKGVKLIVGVDRLDYIKGVPHKFHALEVFLSEHPEWVGKVVLVQVAVPSRQDVEEYQNLRTVVNELVGRINGKFGTVEFQPIHFLHKSVSFEELVALYTVSDVCLVSSTRDGMNLVSYEYVSCQQDRHGVLILSEFAGAAQSMNGSIIVNPWNIQELSNAIHESVTMPDHLRKSNHQKLYSYVTKYTAAYWGTSFVSELLRVSKEFNSYMIIPRLKINQVVEAAKASKKKRIILLDYDGTLTSTHKLAEYANPSSHIVSILKTLQSKPNTYVYILSGRGRTHLDQWFGSTGIGLSSEHGCFYKHPKCLQGKVDPISNSLSEGRFIKEESDEWYRLVEQIDPTWKENVHNLFVHFTERTPGTFIEEKDINLTWHYRNADLEFGSWQATELQVNLEKHLCHMPLSIILGNKTLEVRPLAVDKATAVRAIMKDLQLSQDQVDFVLCVGDGQTDEPVFTLLKEHFPDCFTSTVEKKQTEANYYLGDVSEVQQLIEKLA
;
A
#
# COMPACT_ATOMS: atom_id res chain seq x y z
N ILE A 1 -10.70 -18.84 -9.98
CA ILE A 1 -10.85 -17.36 -10.02
C ILE A 1 -12.16 -17.02 -9.32
N LEU A 2 -12.16 -16.09 -8.35
CA LEU A 2 -13.40 -15.65 -7.69
C LEU A 2 -14.20 -14.77 -8.66
N PRO A 3 -15.44 -15.14 -9.07
CA PRO A 3 -16.22 -14.36 -10.03
C PRO A 3 -16.49 -12.93 -9.53
N ALA A 4 -16.85 -12.80 -8.25
CA ALA A 4 -17.15 -11.53 -7.59
C ALA A 4 -15.90 -10.78 -7.06
N ARG A 5 -14.73 -11.00 -7.65
CA ARG A 5 -13.45 -10.42 -7.16
C ARG A 5 -13.42 -8.89 -7.17
N ARG A 6 -14.12 -8.25 -8.10
CA ARG A 6 -14.14 -6.78 -8.21
C ARG A 6 -14.99 -6.20 -7.09
N GLU A 7 -16.19 -6.76 -6.93
CA GLU A 7 -17.21 -6.37 -5.96
C GLU A 7 -16.71 -6.49 -4.52
N VAL A 8 -15.98 -7.56 -4.21
CA VAL A 8 -15.35 -7.74 -2.89
C VAL A 8 -14.31 -6.66 -2.63
N LEU A 9 -13.43 -6.37 -3.59
CA LEU A 9 -12.40 -5.34 -3.41
C LEU A 9 -13.00 -3.94 -3.27
N THR A 10 -13.96 -3.57 -4.12
CA THR A 10 -14.66 -2.28 -4.02
C THR A 10 -15.44 -2.16 -2.73
N GLY A 11 -16.08 -3.24 -2.28
CA GLY A 11 -16.80 -3.28 -1.01
C GLY A 11 -15.89 -2.99 0.18
N VAL A 12 -14.72 -3.62 0.24
CA VAL A 12 -13.75 -3.39 1.32
C VAL A 12 -13.14 -1.98 1.24
N LEU A 13 -12.87 -1.49 0.04
CA LEU A 13 -12.30 -0.15 -0.20
C LEU A 13 -13.20 0.99 0.26
N ASN A 14 -14.49 0.75 0.57
CA ASN A 14 -15.36 1.75 1.20
C ASN A 14 -14.99 2.07 2.67
N SER A 15 -14.08 1.31 3.27
CA SER A 15 -13.53 1.61 4.59
C SER A 15 -12.50 2.75 4.54
N ASP A 16 -12.27 3.44 5.66
CA ASP A 16 -11.16 4.40 5.80
C ASP A 16 -9.83 3.70 6.14
N LEU A 17 -9.92 2.64 6.94
CA LEU A 17 -8.79 1.81 7.36
C LEU A 17 -9.11 0.34 7.12
N ILE A 18 -8.17 -0.37 6.51
CA ILE A 18 -8.21 -1.82 6.30
C ILE A 18 -7.03 -2.46 7.03
N GLY A 19 -7.33 -3.41 7.92
CA GLY A 19 -6.31 -4.11 8.73
C GLY A 19 -6.09 -5.56 8.31
N PHE A 20 -4.83 -5.98 8.23
CA PHE A 20 -4.43 -7.37 8.02
C PHE A 20 -3.54 -7.88 9.15
N HIS A 21 -3.45 -9.20 9.38
CA HIS A 21 -2.59 -9.74 10.45
C HIS A 21 -1.11 -9.76 10.10
N THR A 22 -0.76 -9.88 8.82
CA THR A 22 0.62 -9.95 8.35
C THR A 22 0.87 -8.91 7.26
N TYR A 23 2.13 -8.53 7.10
CA TYR A 23 2.54 -7.61 6.03
C TYR A 23 2.26 -8.21 4.64
N ASP A 24 2.44 -9.51 4.48
CA ASP A 24 2.20 -10.20 3.21
C ASP A 24 0.74 -10.10 2.75
N TYR A 25 -0.22 -10.22 3.68
CA TYR A 25 -1.64 -10.08 3.35
C TYR A 25 -1.99 -8.65 2.95
N ALA A 26 -1.43 -7.64 3.64
CA ALA A 26 -1.57 -6.24 3.23
C ALA A 26 -1.01 -6.01 1.83
N ARG A 27 0.21 -6.49 1.55
CA ARG A 27 0.85 -6.39 0.23
C ARG A 27 0.04 -7.09 -0.86
N HIS A 28 -0.49 -8.28 -0.60
CA HIS A 28 -1.34 -8.99 -1.55
C HIS A 28 -2.66 -8.26 -1.83
N PHE A 29 -3.24 -7.60 -0.82
CA PHE A 29 -4.42 -6.75 -1.01
C PHE A 29 -4.11 -5.54 -1.89
N LEU A 30 -3.04 -4.78 -1.61
CA LEU A 30 -2.59 -3.65 -2.43
C LEU A 30 -2.34 -4.07 -3.89
N SER A 31 -1.65 -5.20 -4.08
CA SER A 31 -1.41 -5.80 -5.40
C SER A 31 -2.74 -6.19 -6.09
N SER A 32 -3.70 -6.73 -5.35
CA SER A 32 -5.03 -7.06 -5.89
C SER A 32 -5.81 -5.82 -6.32
N CYS A 33 -5.77 -4.73 -5.55
CA CYS A 33 -6.35 -3.44 -5.93
C CYS A 33 -5.73 -2.90 -7.22
N THR A 34 -4.41 -2.97 -7.35
CA THR A 34 -3.70 -2.56 -8.57
C THR A 34 -4.10 -3.42 -9.77
N ARG A 35 -4.01 -4.75 -9.64
CA ARG A 35 -4.19 -5.69 -10.77
C ARG A 35 -5.65 -5.83 -11.21
N ILE A 36 -6.59 -5.90 -10.26
CA ILE A 36 -7.99 -6.20 -10.55
C ILE A 36 -8.78 -4.92 -10.82
N LEU A 37 -8.49 -3.83 -10.09
CA LEU A 37 -9.23 -2.57 -10.20
C LEU A 37 -8.48 -1.47 -10.97
N GLY A 38 -7.17 -1.59 -11.18
CA GLY A 38 -6.36 -0.57 -11.85
C GLY A 38 -6.11 0.67 -10.99
N LEU A 39 -6.21 0.54 -9.67
CA LEU A 39 -6.04 1.64 -8.73
C LEU A 39 -4.56 1.89 -8.43
N SER A 40 -4.21 3.15 -8.18
CA SER A 40 -2.88 3.52 -7.69
C SER A 40 -2.74 3.15 -6.21
N THR A 41 -1.59 2.60 -5.82
CA THR A 41 -1.31 2.19 -4.44
C THR A 41 0.02 2.72 -3.95
N MET A 42 0.06 3.13 -2.68
CA MET A 42 1.28 3.42 -1.92
C MET A 42 1.56 2.25 -0.95
N PRO A 43 2.73 2.19 -0.29
CA PRO A 43 3.06 1.10 0.64
C PRO A 43 2.03 0.86 1.76
N ASN A 44 1.27 1.89 2.13
CA ASN A 44 0.26 1.86 3.20
C ASN A 44 -1.11 2.42 2.76
N SER A 45 -1.38 2.61 1.47
CA SER A 45 -2.69 3.11 1.04
C SER A 45 -3.07 2.75 -0.40
N VAL A 46 -4.36 2.84 -0.70
CA VAL A 46 -4.92 2.72 -2.05
C VAL A 46 -5.67 4.01 -2.38
N TYR A 47 -5.40 4.62 -3.53
CA TYR A 47 -6.20 5.75 -4.00
C TYR A 47 -7.49 5.22 -4.65
N TYR A 48 -8.63 5.54 -4.04
CA TYR A 48 -9.95 5.06 -4.44
C TYR A 48 -10.97 6.21 -4.33
N GLU A 49 -11.67 6.52 -5.42
CA GLU A 49 -12.74 7.53 -5.45
C GLU A 49 -12.37 8.88 -4.81
N GLY A 50 -11.19 9.42 -5.16
CA GLY A 50 -10.76 10.74 -4.67
C GLY A 50 -10.15 10.76 -3.27
N ARG A 51 -9.92 9.59 -2.66
CA ARG A 51 -9.36 9.49 -1.30
C ARG A 51 -8.33 8.37 -1.16
N HIS A 52 -7.45 8.53 -0.17
CA HIS A 52 -6.52 7.48 0.22
C HIS A 52 -7.15 6.57 1.28
N VAL A 53 -7.42 5.32 0.91
CA VAL A 53 -7.83 4.26 1.84
C VAL A 53 -6.58 3.70 2.51
N HIS A 54 -6.49 3.79 3.84
CA HIS A 54 -5.30 3.34 4.57
C HIS A 54 -5.30 1.83 4.73
N VAL A 55 -4.13 1.20 4.58
CA VAL A 55 -3.93 -0.24 4.73
C VAL A 55 -2.79 -0.48 5.72
N GLY A 56 -3.09 -1.21 6.81
CA GLY A 56 -2.13 -1.46 7.89
C GLY A 56 -2.08 -2.93 8.34
N THR A 57 -1.04 -3.24 9.10
CA THR A 57 -0.82 -4.57 9.69
C THR A 57 -1.04 -4.54 11.20
N PHE A 58 -2.01 -5.31 11.67
CA PHE A 58 -2.45 -5.41 13.06
C PHE A 58 -2.58 -6.89 13.44
N PRO A 59 -1.48 -7.53 13.90
CA PRO A 59 -1.52 -8.90 14.40
C PRO A 59 -2.40 -8.95 15.65
N ILE A 60 -3.41 -9.82 15.65
CA ILE A 60 -4.31 -9.98 16.79
C ILE A 60 -3.62 -10.82 17.88
N GLY A 61 -3.74 -10.37 19.13
CA GLY A 61 -3.27 -11.09 20.31
C GLY A 61 -4.41 -11.78 21.08
N ILE A 62 -4.09 -12.31 22.25
CA ILE A 62 -5.06 -12.85 23.22
C ILE A 62 -5.10 -11.98 24.49
N ASP A 63 -5.97 -12.35 25.41
CA ASP A 63 -5.89 -11.94 26.81
C ASP A 63 -5.10 -13.00 27.60
N PRO A 64 -3.80 -12.83 27.84
CA PRO A 64 -2.96 -13.82 28.53
C PRO A 64 -3.28 -13.92 30.03
N ASP A 65 -3.81 -12.85 30.64
CA ASP A 65 -4.12 -12.82 32.07
C ASP A 65 -5.23 -13.80 32.40
N LYS A 66 -6.20 -13.98 31.50
CA LYS A 66 -7.25 -15.00 31.62
C LYS A 66 -6.68 -16.42 31.80
N PHE A 67 -5.56 -16.74 31.15
CA PHE A 67 -4.91 -18.05 31.29
C PHE A 67 -4.12 -18.15 32.59
N ALA A 68 -3.40 -17.08 32.96
CA ALA A 68 -2.67 -17.01 34.23
C ALA A 68 -3.61 -17.06 35.45
N GLU A 69 -4.77 -16.43 35.37
CA GLU A 69 -5.82 -16.51 36.39
C GLU A 69 -6.51 -17.86 36.41
N GLY A 70 -6.75 -18.45 35.24
CA GLY A 70 -7.28 -19.82 35.11
C GLY A 70 -6.42 -20.83 35.87
N LEU A 71 -5.10 -20.69 35.84
CA LEU A 71 -4.19 -21.55 36.61
C LEU A 71 -4.40 -21.45 38.13
N LYS A 72 -4.98 -20.38 38.66
CA LYS A 72 -5.27 -20.25 40.10
C LYS A 72 -6.54 -21.01 40.51
N ASN A 73 -7.35 -21.47 39.56
CA ASN A 73 -8.61 -22.16 39.82
C ASN A 73 -8.37 -23.59 40.35
N THR A 74 -8.96 -23.92 41.50
CA THR A 74 -8.85 -25.22 42.15
C THR A 74 -9.27 -26.39 41.26
N ASN A 75 -10.27 -26.23 40.39
CA ASN A 75 -10.73 -27.29 39.49
C ASN A 75 -9.69 -27.57 38.40
N ILE A 76 -9.07 -26.52 37.84
CA ILE A 76 -7.99 -26.64 36.86
C ILE A 76 -6.78 -27.29 37.51
N GLN A 77 -6.39 -26.87 38.72
CA GLN A 77 -5.29 -27.47 39.48
C GLN A 77 -5.51 -28.96 39.78
N LYS A 78 -6.73 -29.36 40.18
CA LYS A 78 -7.08 -30.78 40.32
C LYS A 78 -6.95 -31.53 39.00
N ARG A 79 -7.40 -30.94 37.90
CA ARG A 79 -7.33 -31.56 36.57
C ARG A 79 -5.90 -31.73 36.08
N ILE A 80 -5.06 -30.72 36.29
CA ILE A 80 -3.61 -30.77 36.00
C ILE A 80 -2.99 -31.98 36.71
N LYS A 81 -3.19 -32.13 38.03
CA LYS A 81 -2.64 -33.25 38.80
C LYS A 81 -3.07 -34.61 38.24
N THR A 82 -4.36 -34.77 37.90
CA THR A 82 -4.86 -36.01 37.28
C THR A 82 -4.16 -36.31 35.95
N LEU A 83 -3.90 -35.29 35.12
CA LEU A 83 -3.22 -35.46 33.85
C LEU A 83 -1.72 -35.74 34.03
N GLU A 84 -1.06 -35.10 34.99
CA GLU A 84 0.34 -35.36 35.33
C GLU A 84 0.56 -36.79 35.86
N GLU A 85 -0.36 -37.29 36.69
CA GLU A 85 -0.35 -38.68 37.15
C GLU A 85 -0.54 -39.65 35.98
N LYS A 86 -1.51 -39.37 35.09
CA LYS A 86 -1.79 -40.20 33.92
C LYS A 86 -0.62 -40.29 32.94
N PHE A 87 0.05 -39.17 32.68
CA PHE A 87 1.14 -39.07 31.71
C PHE A 87 2.53 -39.07 32.37
N LYS A 88 2.63 -39.59 33.59
CA LYS A 88 3.89 -39.63 34.35
C LYS A 88 4.96 -40.40 33.58
N GLY A 89 6.13 -39.77 33.39
CA GLY A 89 7.27 -40.37 32.71
C GLY A 89 7.18 -40.35 31.17
N VAL A 90 6.15 -39.70 30.62
CA VAL A 90 5.91 -39.58 29.18
C VAL A 90 5.99 -38.11 28.77
N LYS A 91 6.58 -37.82 27.61
CA LYS A 91 6.58 -36.49 27.00
C LYS A 91 5.26 -36.26 26.27
N LEU A 92 4.57 -35.18 26.61
CA LEU A 92 3.25 -34.88 26.08
C LEU A 92 3.33 -33.79 25.00
N ILE A 93 2.89 -34.13 23.79
CA ILE A 93 2.70 -33.19 22.68
C ILE A 93 1.21 -32.87 22.60
N VAL A 94 0.85 -31.60 22.48
CA VAL A 94 -0.52 -31.16 22.27
C VAL A 94 -0.71 -30.52 20.91
N GLY A 95 -1.81 -30.87 20.25
CA GLY A 95 -2.35 -30.18 19.10
C GLY A 95 -3.80 -29.81 19.37
N VAL A 96 -4.14 -28.53 19.21
CA VAL A 96 -5.53 -28.05 19.33
C VAL A 96 -5.87 -27.31 18.06
N ASP A 97 -6.75 -27.88 17.27
CA ASP A 97 -7.09 -27.35 15.95
C ASP A 97 -8.58 -27.54 15.69
N ARG A 98 -9.16 -26.63 14.91
CA ARG A 98 -10.41 -27.00 14.22
C ARG A 98 -10.08 -28.08 13.20
N LEU A 99 -10.98 -29.04 13.00
CA LEU A 99 -10.82 -30.04 11.95
C LEU A 99 -11.08 -29.35 10.60
N ASP A 100 -10.03 -28.74 10.06
CA ASP A 100 -10.03 -27.91 8.85
C ASP A 100 -8.76 -28.23 8.05
N TYR A 101 -8.87 -28.28 6.72
CA TYR A 101 -7.79 -28.72 5.83
C TYR A 101 -6.59 -27.77 5.89
N ILE A 102 -6.78 -26.50 6.27
CA ILE A 102 -5.67 -25.54 6.42
C ILE A 102 -4.88 -25.72 7.71
N LYS A 103 -5.39 -26.49 8.68
CA LYS A 103 -4.72 -26.69 9.99
C LYS A 103 -3.67 -27.79 9.97
N GLY A 104 -3.56 -28.53 8.87
CA GLY A 104 -2.46 -29.48 8.65
C GLY A 104 -2.37 -30.60 9.68
N VAL A 105 -3.50 -31.05 10.24
CA VAL A 105 -3.56 -32.20 11.18
C VAL A 105 -2.96 -33.48 10.56
N PRO A 106 -3.22 -33.83 9.27
CA PRO A 106 -2.58 -34.99 8.66
C PRO A 106 -1.04 -34.90 8.65
N HIS A 107 -0.46 -33.73 8.33
CA HIS A 107 0.98 -33.50 8.32
C HIS A 107 1.60 -33.80 9.69
N LYS A 108 0.92 -33.35 10.75
CA LYS A 108 1.30 -33.61 12.15
C LYS A 108 1.43 -35.11 12.45
N PHE A 109 0.44 -35.88 12.00
CA PHE A 109 0.40 -37.32 12.23
C PHE A 109 1.44 -38.07 11.41
N HIS A 110 1.65 -37.67 10.16
CA HIS A 110 2.72 -38.23 9.33
C HIS A 110 4.10 -37.95 9.94
N ALA A 111 4.34 -36.73 10.44
CA ALA A 111 5.59 -36.41 11.11
C ALA A 111 5.79 -37.22 12.39
N LEU A 112 4.74 -37.40 13.20
CA LEU A 112 4.80 -38.28 14.37
C LEU A 112 5.13 -39.72 13.99
N GLU A 113 4.55 -40.25 12.91
CA GLU A 113 4.86 -41.59 12.43
C GLU A 113 6.32 -41.73 11.99
N VAL A 114 6.83 -40.76 11.22
CA VAL A 114 8.25 -40.75 10.80
C VAL A 114 9.14 -40.69 12.03
N PHE A 115 8.85 -39.79 12.97
CA PHE A 115 9.57 -39.64 14.23
C PHE A 115 9.65 -40.95 15.01
N LEU A 116 8.52 -41.62 15.23
CA LEU A 116 8.47 -42.88 15.96
C LEU A 116 9.14 -44.05 15.20
N SER A 117 9.22 -43.97 13.88
CA SER A 117 9.92 -44.98 13.05
C SER A 117 11.44 -44.79 13.11
N GLU A 118 11.91 -43.54 13.06
CA GLU A 118 13.33 -43.19 13.03
C GLU A 118 13.95 -43.16 14.44
N HIS A 119 13.13 -42.92 15.46
CA HIS A 119 13.53 -42.92 16.86
C HIS A 119 12.72 -43.92 17.71
N PRO A 120 12.95 -45.24 17.54
CA PRO A 120 12.26 -46.27 18.31
C PRO A 120 12.40 -46.12 19.82
N GLU A 121 13.46 -45.47 20.31
CA GLU A 121 13.70 -45.18 21.72
C GLU A 121 12.63 -44.28 22.37
N TRP A 122 11.85 -43.56 21.57
CA TRP A 122 10.74 -42.70 22.00
C TRP A 122 9.37 -43.37 21.93
N VAL A 123 9.25 -44.56 21.34
CA VAL A 123 8.02 -45.36 21.40
C VAL A 123 7.73 -45.70 22.86
N GLY A 124 6.48 -45.49 23.31
CA GLY A 124 6.09 -45.64 24.72
C GLY A 124 6.45 -44.44 25.62
N LYS A 125 7.23 -43.47 25.12
CA LYS A 125 7.71 -42.30 25.89
C LYS A 125 7.22 -40.95 25.37
N VAL A 126 6.57 -40.91 24.20
CA VAL A 126 5.95 -39.70 23.64
C VAL A 126 4.49 -39.98 23.32
N VAL A 127 3.61 -39.05 23.69
CA VAL A 127 2.17 -39.11 23.36
C VAL A 127 1.75 -37.80 22.72
N LEU A 128 0.99 -37.90 21.63
CA LEU A 128 0.28 -36.78 21.02
C LEU A 128 -1.19 -36.77 21.46
N VAL A 129 -1.61 -35.72 22.16
CA VAL A 129 -3.02 -35.41 22.39
C VAL A 129 -3.48 -34.42 21.34
N GLN A 130 -4.32 -34.87 20.41
CA GLN A 130 -4.92 -34.00 19.40
C GLN A 130 -6.39 -33.76 19.71
N VAL A 131 -6.71 -32.52 20.06
CA VAL A 131 -8.08 -32.01 20.15
C VAL A 131 -8.45 -31.44 18.78
N ALA A 132 -9.44 -32.05 18.14
CA ALA A 132 -9.99 -31.63 16.87
C ALA A 132 -11.42 -31.10 17.09
N VAL A 133 -11.59 -29.77 17.06
CA VAL A 133 -12.90 -29.14 17.21
C VAL A 133 -13.68 -29.31 15.90
N PRO A 134 -14.90 -29.88 15.91
CA PRO A 134 -15.68 -30.04 14.69
C PRO A 134 -15.95 -28.71 13.99
N SER A 135 -15.86 -28.69 12.65
CA SER A 135 -16.13 -27.51 11.83
C SER A 135 -16.79 -27.91 10.52
N ARG A 136 -17.77 -27.11 10.06
CA ARG A 136 -18.41 -27.20 8.74
C ARG A 136 -18.75 -28.65 8.32
N GLN A 137 -19.46 -29.38 9.19
CA GLN A 137 -19.67 -30.83 9.05
C GLN A 137 -20.46 -31.24 7.80
N ASP A 138 -21.25 -30.32 7.24
CA ASP A 138 -22.07 -30.56 6.04
C ASP A 138 -21.28 -30.42 4.72
N VAL A 139 -20.00 -30.03 4.79
CA VAL A 139 -19.14 -29.81 3.63
C VAL A 139 -18.32 -31.08 3.36
N GLU A 140 -18.39 -31.60 2.14
CA GLU A 140 -17.79 -32.89 1.74
C GLU A 140 -16.27 -32.94 2.02
N GLU A 141 -15.55 -31.86 1.75
CA GLU A 141 -14.11 -31.77 1.99
C GLU A 141 -13.76 -31.93 3.48
N TYR A 142 -14.61 -31.47 4.39
CA TYR A 142 -14.41 -31.63 5.84
C TYR A 142 -14.73 -33.06 6.29
N GLN A 143 -15.69 -33.73 5.64
CA GLN A 143 -16.00 -35.14 5.89
C GLN A 143 -14.84 -36.04 5.42
N ASN A 144 -14.31 -35.78 4.23
CA ASN A 144 -13.14 -36.49 3.69
C ASN A 144 -11.91 -36.31 4.59
N LEU A 145 -11.64 -35.07 5.02
CA LEU A 145 -10.56 -34.80 5.97
C LEU A 145 -10.73 -35.59 7.27
N ARG A 146 -11.96 -35.67 7.80
CA ARG A 146 -12.25 -36.45 9.01
C ARG A 146 -11.95 -37.93 8.82
N THR A 147 -12.33 -38.51 7.68
CA THR A 147 -12.03 -39.91 7.34
C THR A 147 -10.52 -40.15 7.34
N VAL A 148 -9.76 -39.34 6.60
CA VAL A 148 -8.29 -39.42 6.54
C VAL A 148 -7.67 -39.32 7.93
N VAL A 149 -8.12 -38.35 8.74
CA VAL A 149 -7.63 -38.16 10.11
C VAL A 149 -7.89 -39.39 10.98
N ASN A 150 -9.09 -39.99 10.94
CA ASN A 150 -9.39 -41.20 11.71
C ASN A 150 -8.59 -42.41 11.24
N GLU A 151 -8.41 -42.57 9.93
CA GLU A 151 -7.57 -43.63 9.35
C GLU A 151 -6.12 -43.52 9.81
N LEU A 152 -5.54 -42.31 9.78
CA LEU A 152 -4.19 -42.06 10.27
C LEU A 152 -4.06 -42.37 11.76
N VAL A 153 -5.01 -41.93 12.58
CA VAL A 153 -5.04 -42.23 14.03
C VAL A 153 -5.09 -43.74 14.25
N GLY A 154 -5.98 -44.46 13.55
CA GLY A 154 -6.11 -45.91 13.68
C GLY A 154 -4.85 -46.65 13.25
N ARG A 155 -4.28 -46.26 12.11
CA ARG A 155 -3.06 -46.87 11.54
C ARG A 155 -1.84 -46.65 12.43
N ILE A 156 -1.59 -45.44 12.91
CA ILE A 156 -0.43 -45.11 13.76
C ILE A 156 -0.57 -45.77 15.14
N ASN A 157 -1.75 -45.69 15.76
CA ASN A 157 -2.00 -46.38 17.02
C ASN A 157 -1.88 -47.90 16.89
N GLY A 158 -2.35 -48.48 15.78
CA GLY A 158 -2.20 -49.92 15.52
C GLY A 158 -0.75 -50.34 15.29
N LYS A 159 0.10 -49.46 14.74
CA LYS A 159 1.51 -49.74 14.45
C LYS A 159 2.43 -49.58 15.67
N PHE A 160 2.25 -48.54 16.48
CA PHE A 160 3.16 -48.22 17.59
C PHE A 160 2.52 -48.31 18.99
N GLY A 161 1.20 -48.49 19.06
CA GLY A 161 0.50 -48.67 20.32
C GLY A 161 0.63 -50.09 20.87
N THR A 162 0.35 -50.22 22.16
CA THR A 162 0.18 -51.49 22.86
C THR A 162 -1.17 -51.48 23.58
N VAL A 163 -1.47 -52.54 24.33
CA VAL A 163 -2.69 -52.58 25.17
C VAL A 163 -2.66 -51.47 26.24
N GLU A 164 -1.47 -51.07 26.69
CA GLU A 164 -1.29 -50.11 27.79
C GLU A 164 -0.87 -48.70 27.31
N PHE A 165 -0.46 -48.58 26.05
CA PHE A 165 0.09 -47.35 25.49
C PHE A 165 -0.55 -46.99 24.14
N GLN A 166 -0.95 -45.74 24.00
CA GLN A 166 -1.49 -45.21 22.75
C GLN A 166 -0.69 -43.95 22.35
N PRO A 167 0.00 -43.95 21.20
CA PRO A 167 0.80 -42.80 20.78
C PRO A 167 -0.04 -41.57 20.43
N ILE A 168 -1.30 -41.76 19.99
CA ILE A 168 -2.22 -40.66 19.68
C ILE A 168 -3.53 -40.80 20.46
N HIS A 169 -3.79 -39.85 21.37
CA HIS A 169 -5.11 -39.61 21.94
C HIS A 169 -5.84 -38.56 21.09
N PHE A 170 -6.79 -39.01 20.28
CA PHE A 170 -7.58 -38.16 19.40
C PHE A 170 -8.96 -37.85 19.99
N LEU A 171 -9.30 -36.56 20.13
CA LEU A 171 -10.58 -36.10 20.63
C LEU A 171 -11.27 -35.24 19.57
N HIS A 172 -12.32 -35.77 18.93
CA HIS A 172 -13.15 -35.02 17.99
C HIS A 172 -14.36 -34.39 18.70
N LYS A 173 -14.09 -33.37 19.52
CA LYS A 173 -15.11 -32.62 20.28
C LYS A 173 -14.57 -31.27 20.73
N SER A 174 -15.48 -30.36 21.08
CA SER A 174 -15.11 -29.17 21.86
C SER A 174 -14.71 -29.57 23.28
N VAL A 175 -13.73 -28.87 23.84
CA VAL A 175 -13.29 -29.03 25.24
C VAL A 175 -13.60 -27.74 26.01
N SER A 176 -13.82 -27.86 27.32
CA SER A 176 -14.03 -26.68 28.16
C SER A 176 -12.73 -25.90 28.32
N PHE A 177 -12.83 -24.64 28.77
CA PHE A 177 -11.66 -23.82 29.05
C PHE A 177 -10.76 -24.46 30.11
N GLU A 178 -11.34 -25.06 31.15
CA GLU A 178 -10.60 -25.73 32.22
C GLU A 178 -9.78 -26.91 31.70
N GLU A 179 -10.38 -27.73 30.84
CA GLU A 179 -9.69 -28.86 30.22
C GLU A 179 -8.57 -28.39 29.29
N LEU A 180 -8.82 -27.33 28.51
CA LEU A 180 -7.85 -26.77 27.59
C LEU A 180 -6.63 -26.20 28.33
N VAL A 181 -6.84 -25.39 29.36
CA VAL A 181 -5.76 -24.83 30.20
C VAL A 181 -4.98 -25.95 30.87
N ALA A 182 -5.65 -26.96 31.42
CA ALA A 182 -4.99 -28.09 32.04
C ALA A 182 -4.11 -28.84 31.03
N LEU A 183 -4.64 -29.15 29.84
CA LEU A 183 -3.90 -29.81 28.75
C LEU A 183 -2.69 -29.00 28.32
N TYR A 184 -2.83 -27.69 28.06
CA TYR A 184 -1.68 -26.86 27.72
C TYR A 184 -0.62 -26.93 28.81
N THR A 185 -1.01 -26.74 30.08
CA THR A 185 -0.07 -26.69 31.22
C THR A 185 0.74 -27.96 31.40
N VAL A 186 0.14 -29.14 31.19
CA VAL A 186 0.84 -30.43 31.34
C VAL A 186 1.68 -30.81 30.11
N SER A 187 1.48 -30.13 28.97
CA SER A 187 2.11 -30.50 27.71
C SER A 187 3.51 -29.95 27.56
N ASP A 188 4.47 -30.81 27.24
CA ASP A 188 5.88 -30.47 27.04
C ASP A 188 6.14 -29.79 25.69
N VAL A 189 5.28 -30.04 24.70
CA VAL A 189 5.37 -29.51 23.34
C VAL A 189 3.99 -29.11 22.83
N CYS A 190 3.87 -27.96 22.18
CA CYS A 190 2.71 -27.61 21.36
C CYS A 190 3.11 -27.63 19.89
N LEU A 191 2.33 -28.33 19.07
CA LEU A 191 2.64 -28.55 17.66
C LEU A 191 1.55 -27.94 16.78
N VAL A 192 1.91 -26.86 16.09
CA VAL A 192 1.05 -26.12 15.16
C VAL A 192 1.58 -26.31 13.73
N SER A 193 0.86 -27.07 12.91
CA SER A 193 1.27 -27.47 11.55
C SER A 193 0.37 -26.90 10.45
N SER A 194 -0.24 -25.72 10.69
CA SER A 194 -1.13 -25.07 9.72
C SER A 194 -0.45 -24.90 8.35
N THR A 195 -1.06 -25.39 7.27
CA THR A 195 -0.58 -25.17 5.91
C THR A 195 -0.88 -23.76 5.42
N ARG A 196 -1.85 -23.08 6.04
CA ARG A 196 -2.09 -21.64 5.94
C ARG A 196 -2.93 -21.15 7.12
N ASP A 197 -2.53 -20.07 7.77
CA ASP A 197 -3.31 -19.50 8.88
C ASP A 197 -3.24 -17.97 8.87
N GLY A 198 -4.38 -17.33 9.15
CA GLY A 198 -4.43 -15.87 9.30
C GLY A 198 -3.58 -15.41 10.49
N MET A 199 -3.87 -16.01 11.64
CA MET A 199 -3.13 -15.93 12.89
C MET A 199 -3.39 -17.23 13.66
N ASN A 200 -2.43 -17.71 14.45
CA ASN A 200 -2.62 -18.92 15.26
C ASN A 200 -2.63 -18.58 16.76
N LEU A 201 -3.83 -18.39 17.33
CA LEU A 201 -3.96 -18.01 18.73
C LEU A 201 -3.68 -19.15 19.71
N VAL A 202 -3.83 -20.41 19.30
CA VAL A 202 -3.45 -21.59 20.11
C VAL A 202 -1.99 -21.51 20.56
N SER A 203 -1.10 -21.01 19.69
CA SER A 203 0.30 -20.77 20.07
C SER A 203 0.45 -19.75 21.21
N TYR A 204 -0.37 -18.70 21.25
CA TYR A 204 -0.37 -17.68 22.31
C TYR A 204 -0.95 -18.24 23.62
N GLU A 205 -2.05 -19.00 23.51
CA GLU A 205 -2.72 -19.64 24.64
C GLU A 205 -1.77 -20.63 25.33
N TYR A 206 -1.11 -21.48 24.54
CA TYR A 206 -0.13 -22.43 25.04
C TYR A 206 0.99 -21.72 25.81
N VAL A 207 1.64 -20.74 25.19
CA VAL A 207 2.74 -19.97 25.81
C VAL A 207 2.30 -19.33 27.13
N SER A 208 1.05 -18.86 27.22
CA SER A 208 0.50 -18.25 28.43
C SER A 208 0.36 -19.25 29.60
N CYS A 209 0.20 -20.54 29.30
CA CYS A 209 0.14 -21.63 30.29
C CYS A 209 1.50 -22.25 30.64
N GLN A 210 2.61 -21.82 30.02
CA GLN A 210 3.93 -22.46 30.13
C GLN A 210 4.89 -21.84 31.15
N GLN A 211 4.42 -21.00 32.09
CA GLN A 211 5.31 -20.26 33.01
C GLN A 211 6.24 -21.17 33.84
N ASP A 212 5.76 -22.33 34.29
CA ASP A 212 6.54 -23.25 35.11
C ASP A 212 7.30 -24.29 34.27
N ARG A 213 6.62 -24.88 33.26
CA ARG A 213 7.13 -26.01 32.47
C ARG A 213 8.05 -25.58 31.32
N HIS A 214 7.97 -24.33 30.88
CA HIS A 214 8.71 -23.81 29.73
C HIS A 214 8.59 -24.73 28.49
N GLY A 215 7.35 -25.10 28.16
CA GLY A 215 7.03 -25.95 27.02
C GLY A 215 7.57 -25.43 25.67
N VAL A 216 7.88 -26.34 24.76
CA VAL A 216 8.42 -26.02 23.43
C VAL A 216 7.27 -25.79 22.46
N LEU A 217 7.34 -24.71 21.68
CA LEU A 217 6.39 -24.42 20.61
C LEU A 217 7.03 -24.76 19.26
N ILE A 218 6.43 -25.71 18.53
CA ILE A 218 6.72 -25.96 17.11
C ILE A 218 5.63 -25.26 16.30
N LEU A 219 6.03 -24.40 15.36
CA LEU A 219 5.13 -23.49 14.65
C LEU A 219 5.41 -23.48 13.15
N SER A 220 4.38 -23.76 12.36
CA SER A 220 4.43 -23.65 10.91
C SER A 220 4.79 -22.23 10.46
N GLU A 221 5.71 -22.13 9.48
CA GLU A 221 6.04 -20.86 8.81
C GLU A 221 4.85 -20.21 8.09
N PHE A 222 3.81 -21.00 7.76
CA PHE A 222 2.58 -20.52 7.11
C PHE A 222 1.52 -20.04 8.10
N ALA A 223 1.80 -20.06 9.40
CA ALA A 223 0.95 -19.45 10.41
C ALA A 223 1.37 -17.99 10.65
N GLY A 224 0.43 -17.04 10.63
CA GLY A 224 0.74 -15.62 10.86
C GLY A 224 1.51 -15.34 12.18
N ALA A 225 1.38 -16.22 13.19
CA ALA A 225 2.12 -16.12 14.44
C ALA A 225 3.64 -16.31 14.29
N ALA A 226 4.10 -17.02 13.24
CA ALA A 226 5.51 -17.33 13.01
C ALA A 226 6.36 -16.07 12.80
N GLN A 227 5.77 -14.99 12.29
CA GLN A 227 6.45 -13.70 12.09
C GLN A 227 6.88 -13.02 13.40
N SER A 228 6.33 -13.48 14.53
CA SER A 228 6.45 -12.81 15.82
C SER A 228 7.01 -13.68 16.95
N MET A 229 6.89 -15.01 16.82
CA MET A 229 7.17 -15.97 17.88
C MET A 229 8.64 -16.46 17.85
N ASN A 230 9.60 -15.56 18.04
CA ASN A 230 11.06 -15.78 17.91
C ASN A 230 11.71 -16.77 18.91
N GLY A 231 10.92 -17.49 19.72
CA GLY A 231 11.38 -18.60 20.56
C GLY A 231 10.79 -19.96 20.16
N SER A 232 10.10 -20.05 19.03
CA SER A 232 9.53 -21.29 18.50
C SER A 232 10.48 -21.99 17.54
N ILE A 233 10.31 -23.30 17.37
CA ILE A 233 10.91 -24.05 16.28
C ILE A 233 10.03 -23.83 15.04
N ILE A 234 10.52 -23.06 14.08
CA ILE A 234 9.81 -22.78 12.83
C ILE A 234 10.02 -23.92 11.85
N VAL A 235 8.94 -24.37 11.22
CA VAL A 235 8.96 -25.53 10.32
C VAL A 235 8.10 -25.32 9.07
N ASN A 236 8.51 -25.92 7.96
CA ASN A 236 7.63 -26.14 6.82
C ASN A 236 6.77 -27.41 7.04
N PRO A 237 5.44 -27.31 7.24
CA PRO A 237 4.58 -28.47 7.50
C PRO A 237 4.48 -29.46 6.32
N TRP A 238 4.83 -29.04 5.10
CA TRP A 238 4.86 -29.93 3.93
C TRP A 238 6.12 -30.79 3.90
N ASN A 239 7.16 -30.39 4.62
CA ASN A 239 8.36 -31.18 4.81
C ASN A 239 8.22 -32.08 6.03
N ILE A 240 7.68 -33.29 5.81
CA ILE A 240 7.40 -34.24 6.90
C ILE A 240 8.68 -34.61 7.68
N GLN A 241 9.84 -34.67 7.01
CA GLN A 241 11.11 -34.98 7.67
C GLN A 241 11.53 -33.86 8.61
N GLU A 242 11.44 -32.61 8.17
CA GLU A 242 11.73 -31.44 9.01
C GLU A 242 10.79 -31.35 10.20
N LEU A 243 9.50 -31.60 10.00
CA LEU A 243 8.52 -31.64 11.08
C LEU A 243 8.80 -32.76 12.08
N SER A 244 9.25 -33.93 11.61
CA SER A 244 9.71 -35.06 12.45
C SER A 244 10.96 -34.71 13.25
N ASN A 245 11.96 -34.10 12.61
CA ASN A 245 13.18 -33.63 13.26
C ASN A 245 12.87 -32.57 14.34
N ALA A 246 11.92 -31.67 14.08
CA ALA A 246 11.46 -30.69 15.05
C ALA A 246 10.76 -31.34 16.26
N ILE A 247 9.99 -32.41 16.05
CA ILE A 247 9.43 -33.20 17.16
C ILE A 247 10.58 -33.78 17.99
N HIS A 248 11.57 -34.42 17.37
CA HIS A 248 12.73 -34.95 18.08
C HIS A 248 13.50 -33.87 18.86
N GLU A 249 13.79 -32.74 18.24
CA GLU A 249 14.45 -31.59 18.88
C GLU A 249 13.63 -31.11 20.09
N SER A 250 12.31 -30.98 19.96
CA SER A 250 11.46 -30.46 21.03
C SER A 250 11.42 -31.33 22.28
N VAL A 251 11.47 -32.66 22.12
CA VAL A 251 11.45 -33.61 23.24
C VAL A 251 12.82 -33.83 23.86
N THR A 252 13.89 -33.49 23.14
CA THR A 252 15.30 -33.57 23.61
C THR A 252 15.87 -32.22 24.05
N MET A 253 15.14 -31.11 23.85
CA MET A 253 15.63 -29.76 24.12
C MET A 253 16.05 -29.57 25.60
N PRO A 254 17.27 -29.08 25.88
CA PRO A 254 17.74 -28.82 27.24
C PRO A 254 16.93 -27.73 27.96
N ASP A 255 16.74 -27.87 29.27
CA ASP A 255 15.91 -26.97 30.09
C ASP A 255 16.30 -25.49 30.02
N HIS A 256 17.60 -25.18 29.94
CA HIS A 256 18.07 -23.80 29.83
C HIS A 256 17.61 -23.13 28.53
N LEU A 257 17.59 -23.89 27.41
CA LEU A 257 17.12 -23.40 26.12
C LEU A 257 15.60 -23.29 26.10
N ARG A 258 14.89 -24.28 26.65
CA ARG A 258 13.43 -24.24 26.86
C ARG A 258 13.00 -22.98 27.59
N LYS A 259 13.67 -22.67 28.71
CA LYS A 259 13.42 -21.46 29.49
C LYS A 259 13.71 -20.17 28.71
N SER A 260 14.86 -20.09 28.04
CA SER A 260 15.22 -18.92 27.24
C SER A 260 14.22 -18.66 26.09
N ASN A 261 13.80 -19.72 25.41
CA ASN A 261 12.82 -19.67 24.33
C ASN A 261 11.44 -19.25 24.83
N HIS A 262 10.96 -19.86 25.92
CA HIS A 262 9.70 -19.47 26.56
C HIS A 262 9.71 -17.99 26.98
N GLN A 263 10.78 -17.48 27.57
CA GLN A 263 10.87 -16.06 27.97
C GLN A 263 10.67 -15.10 26.78
N LYS A 264 11.27 -15.39 25.62
CA LYS A 264 11.08 -14.61 24.40
C LYS A 264 9.63 -14.63 23.93
N LEU A 265 9.03 -15.82 23.90
CA LEU A 265 7.63 -16.01 23.51
C LEU A 265 6.67 -15.29 24.46
N TYR A 266 6.86 -15.49 25.76
CA TYR A 266 6.01 -14.94 26.80
C TYR A 266 6.08 -13.40 26.83
N SER A 267 7.27 -12.82 26.65
CA SER A 267 7.42 -11.37 26.52
C SER A 267 6.64 -10.80 25.33
N TYR A 268 6.54 -11.52 24.22
CA TYR A 268 5.76 -11.09 23.07
C TYR A 268 4.25 -11.18 23.36
N VAL A 269 3.78 -12.35 23.81
CA VAL A 269 2.34 -12.62 24.06
C VAL A 269 1.74 -11.68 25.10
N THR A 270 2.51 -11.31 26.13
CA THR A 270 2.07 -10.39 27.19
C THR A 270 2.12 -8.91 26.79
N LYS A 271 2.98 -8.55 25.83
CA LYS A 271 3.07 -7.18 25.32
C LYS A 271 2.01 -6.89 24.25
N TYR A 272 1.81 -7.82 23.32
CA TYR A 272 0.93 -7.66 22.16
C TYR A 272 -0.39 -8.40 22.39
N THR A 273 -1.20 -7.90 23.31
CA THR A 273 -2.49 -8.48 23.72
C THR A 273 -3.63 -8.14 22.76
N ALA A 274 -4.78 -8.80 22.93
CA ALA A 274 -6.02 -8.45 22.24
C ALA A 274 -6.44 -7.00 22.54
N ALA A 275 -6.22 -6.53 23.77
CA ALA A 275 -6.49 -5.15 24.14
C ALA A 275 -5.54 -4.18 23.42
N TYR A 276 -4.24 -4.48 23.35
CA TYR A 276 -3.27 -3.70 22.59
C TYR A 276 -3.63 -3.64 21.10
N TRP A 277 -4.03 -4.76 20.50
CA TRP A 277 -4.50 -4.81 19.11
C TRP A 277 -5.70 -3.90 18.90
N GLY A 278 -6.72 -4.00 19.77
CA GLY A 278 -7.95 -3.21 19.65
C GLY A 278 -7.70 -1.71 19.81
N THR A 279 -6.92 -1.31 20.81
CA THR A 279 -6.57 0.11 21.02
C THR A 279 -5.72 0.66 19.88
N SER A 280 -4.77 -0.11 19.36
CA SER A 280 -3.92 0.29 18.24
C SER A 280 -4.75 0.48 16.95
N PHE A 281 -5.62 -0.48 16.62
CA PHE A 281 -6.47 -0.41 15.43
C PHE A 281 -7.45 0.77 15.50
N VAL A 282 -8.13 0.95 16.63
CA VAL A 282 -9.09 2.06 16.81
C VAL A 282 -8.37 3.41 16.83
N SER A 283 -7.21 3.52 17.46
CA SER A 283 -6.44 4.78 17.47
C SER A 283 -6.02 5.18 16.05
N GLU A 284 -5.59 4.21 15.25
CA GLU A 284 -5.23 4.45 13.85
C GLU A 284 -6.44 4.81 13.00
N LEU A 285 -7.57 4.14 13.18
CA LEU A 285 -8.83 4.49 12.50
C LEU A 285 -9.24 5.95 12.80
N LEU A 286 -9.16 6.36 14.07
CA LEU A 286 -9.48 7.73 14.48
C LEU A 286 -8.50 8.75 13.88
N ARG A 287 -7.21 8.40 13.77
CA ARG A 287 -6.19 9.24 13.13
C ARG A 287 -6.52 9.45 11.65
N VAL A 288 -6.70 8.36 10.90
CA VAL A 288 -7.00 8.38 9.46
C VAL A 288 -8.33 9.09 9.17
N SER A 289 -9.36 8.85 9.97
CA SER A 289 -10.67 9.50 9.79
C SER A 289 -10.61 11.02 10.02
N LYS A 290 -9.80 11.50 10.97
CA LYS A 290 -9.58 12.94 11.19
C LYS A 290 -8.87 13.60 10.01
N GLU A 291 -7.82 12.96 9.51
CA GLU A 291 -7.09 13.43 8.33
C GLU A 291 -8.04 13.52 7.13
N PHE A 292 -8.80 12.47 6.85
CA PHE A 292 -9.77 12.47 5.76
C PHE A 292 -10.80 13.61 5.86
N ASN A 293 -11.40 13.81 7.03
CA ASN A 293 -12.38 14.88 7.24
C ASN A 293 -11.79 16.27 6.97
N SER A 294 -10.52 16.51 7.32
CA SER A 294 -9.89 17.82 7.10
C SER A 294 -9.81 18.21 5.61
N TYR A 295 -9.56 17.26 4.71
CA TYR A 295 -9.44 17.52 3.28
C TYR A 295 -10.80 17.49 2.53
N MET A 296 -11.81 16.80 3.05
CA MET A 296 -13.12 16.69 2.39
C MET A 296 -14.11 17.81 2.73
N ILE A 297 -13.74 18.72 3.63
CA ILE A 297 -14.52 19.91 4.04
C ILE A 297 -14.17 21.13 3.15
N ILE A 298 -13.49 20.97 2.02
CA ILE A 298 -13.28 22.09 1.10
C ILE A 298 -14.62 22.54 0.47
N PRO A 299 -14.97 23.83 0.53
CA PRO A 299 -16.21 24.33 -0.05
C PRO A 299 -16.17 24.30 -1.58
N ARG A 300 -17.35 24.18 -2.20
CA ARG A 300 -17.48 24.31 -3.66
C ARG A 300 -17.18 25.75 -4.07
N LEU A 301 -16.35 25.95 -5.08
CA LEU A 301 -16.02 27.28 -5.58
C LEU A 301 -17.26 27.93 -6.19
N LYS A 302 -17.68 29.07 -5.65
CA LYS A 302 -18.80 29.83 -6.21
C LYS A 302 -18.30 30.66 -7.38
N ILE A 303 -18.66 30.29 -8.60
CA ILE A 303 -18.23 31.00 -9.83
C ILE A 303 -18.47 32.51 -9.74
N ASN A 304 -19.62 32.95 -9.23
CA ASN A 304 -19.94 34.38 -9.11
C ASN A 304 -18.98 35.13 -8.19
N GLN A 305 -18.52 34.50 -7.08
CA GLN A 305 -17.55 35.11 -6.17
C GLN A 305 -16.22 35.39 -6.88
N VAL A 306 -15.75 34.44 -7.69
CA VAL A 306 -14.51 34.59 -8.47
C VAL A 306 -14.67 35.69 -9.53
N VAL A 307 -15.82 35.72 -10.21
CA VAL A 307 -16.12 36.74 -11.24
C VAL A 307 -16.23 38.13 -10.62
N GLU A 308 -16.86 38.26 -9.45
CA GLU A 308 -16.95 39.54 -8.72
C GLU A 308 -15.57 40.01 -8.26
N ALA A 309 -14.74 39.13 -7.70
CA ALA A 309 -13.37 39.45 -7.34
C ALA A 309 -12.54 39.87 -8.57
N ALA A 310 -12.66 39.15 -9.69
CA ALA A 310 -11.95 39.49 -10.93
C ALA A 310 -12.40 40.83 -11.54
N LYS A 311 -13.66 41.22 -11.35
CA LYS A 311 -14.20 42.53 -11.78
C LYS A 311 -13.79 43.66 -10.84
N ALA A 312 -13.70 43.40 -9.54
CA ALA A 312 -13.29 44.37 -8.53
C ALA A 312 -11.78 44.65 -8.57
N SER A 313 -10.98 43.70 -9.06
CA SER A 313 -9.53 43.82 -9.23
C SER A 313 -9.17 45.00 -10.13
N LYS A 314 -8.19 45.78 -9.67
CA LYS A 314 -7.63 46.95 -10.37
C LYS A 314 -6.14 46.77 -10.69
N LYS A 315 -5.47 45.80 -10.06
CA LYS A 315 -4.06 45.51 -10.25
C LYS A 315 -3.87 44.35 -11.23
N LYS A 316 -2.72 43.66 -11.15
CA LYS A 316 -2.42 42.51 -12.00
C LYS A 316 -3.31 41.32 -11.59
N ARG A 317 -3.89 40.64 -12.58
CA ARG A 317 -4.68 39.41 -12.43
C ARG A 317 -3.92 38.24 -13.01
N ILE A 318 -3.76 37.18 -12.22
CA ILE A 318 -3.08 35.96 -12.63
C ILE A 318 -4.09 34.81 -12.68
N ILE A 319 -4.15 34.13 -13.81
CA ILE A 319 -5.01 32.97 -14.00
C ILE A 319 -4.11 31.82 -14.46
N LEU A 320 -3.98 30.78 -13.65
CA LEU A 320 -3.22 29.56 -13.93
C LEU A 320 -4.21 28.42 -14.11
N LEU A 321 -4.13 27.72 -15.24
CA LEU A 321 -5.04 26.63 -15.57
C LEU A 321 -4.22 25.41 -15.95
N ASP A 322 -4.47 24.27 -15.31
CA ASP A 322 -4.05 23.01 -15.90
C ASP A 322 -4.86 22.74 -17.19
N TYR A 323 -4.35 21.84 -18.03
CA TYR A 323 -5.01 21.48 -19.28
C TYR A 323 -5.79 20.16 -19.19
N ASP A 324 -5.08 19.05 -19.02
CA ASP A 324 -5.60 17.68 -19.15
C ASP A 324 -6.36 17.29 -17.89
N GLY A 325 -7.69 17.12 -17.97
CA GLY A 325 -8.56 16.89 -16.80
C GLY A 325 -9.14 18.16 -16.20
N THR A 326 -8.68 19.33 -16.65
CA THR A 326 -9.14 20.65 -16.18
C THR A 326 -9.94 21.43 -17.23
N LEU A 327 -9.33 21.72 -18.38
CA LEU A 327 -9.98 22.44 -19.50
C LEU A 327 -10.61 21.50 -20.52
N THR A 328 -10.11 20.27 -20.58
CA THR A 328 -10.64 19.17 -21.38
C THR A 328 -10.61 17.89 -20.56
N SER A 329 -11.43 16.89 -20.91
CA SER A 329 -11.34 15.57 -20.30
C SER A 329 -9.97 14.94 -20.59
N THR A 330 -9.47 14.11 -19.69
CA THR A 330 -8.16 13.46 -19.88
C THR A 330 -8.24 12.45 -21.03
N HIS A 331 -7.46 12.66 -22.09
CA HIS A 331 -7.42 11.76 -23.25
C HIS A 331 -6.16 10.89 -23.29
N LYS A 332 -6.32 9.64 -23.74
CA LYS A 332 -5.24 8.63 -23.77
C LYS A 332 -4.18 8.87 -24.85
N LEU A 333 -4.49 9.60 -25.91
CA LEU A 333 -3.51 9.97 -26.96
C LEU A 333 -3.53 11.49 -27.11
N ALA A 334 -2.35 12.08 -27.34
CA ALA A 334 -2.19 13.53 -27.44
C ALA A 334 -3.07 14.14 -28.53
N GLU A 335 -3.18 13.46 -29.67
CA GLU A 335 -3.98 13.89 -30.83
C GLU A 335 -5.49 14.02 -30.55
N TYR A 336 -6.02 13.33 -29.53
CA TYR A 336 -7.43 13.44 -29.13
C TYR A 336 -7.67 14.51 -28.06
N ALA A 337 -6.61 15.10 -27.51
CA ALA A 337 -6.69 16.16 -26.52
C ALA A 337 -6.65 17.55 -27.18
N ASN A 338 -7.01 17.71 -28.46
CA ASN A 338 -7.03 19.03 -29.09
C ASN A 338 -8.06 19.95 -28.39
N PRO A 339 -7.74 21.21 -28.11
CA PRO A 339 -8.70 22.12 -27.49
C PRO A 339 -9.83 22.45 -28.46
N SER A 340 -11.04 22.62 -27.94
CA SER A 340 -12.16 23.08 -28.76
C SER A 340 -11.95 24.53 -29.22
N SER A 341 -12.50 24.88 -30.38
CA SER A 341 -12.47 26.26 -30.89
C SER A 341 -13.08 27.27 -29.91
N HIS A 342 -14.07 26.82 -29.13
CA HIS A 342 -14.69 27.60 -28.07
C HIS A 342 -13.69 27.96 -26.95
N ILE A 343 -12.92 26.98 -26.44
CA ILE A 343 -11.91 27.20 -25.40
C ILE A 343 -10.81 28.13 -25.88
N VAL A 344 -10.32 27.91 -27.10
CA VAL A 344 -9.31 28.78 -27.74
C VAL A 344 -9.82 30.23 -27.82
N SER A 345 -11.09 30.42 -28.20
CA SER A 345 -11.72 31.75 -28.25
C SER A 345 -11.83 32.40 -26.87
N ILE A 346 -12.27 31.66 -25.84
CA ILE A 346 -12.40 32.17 -24.46
C ILE A 346 -11.05 32.62 -23.91
N LEU A 347 -10.01 31.80 -24.06
CA LEU A 347 -8.66 32.11 -23.60
C LEU A 347 -8.10 33.36 -24.28
N LYS A 348 -8.36 33.51 -25.58
CA LYS A 348 -8.00 34.72 -26.33
C LYS A 348 -8.71 35.97 -25.78
N THR A 349 -10.00 35.87 -25.49
CA THR A 349 -10.77 36.98 -24.90
C THR A 349 -10.26 37.33 -23.50
N LEU A 350 -10.01 36.34 -22.64
CA LEU A 350 -9.44 36.54 -21.31
C LEU A 350 -8.10 37.27 -21.35
N GLN A 351 -7.21 36.84 -22.23
CA GLN A 351 -5.89 37.43 -22.39
C GLN A 351 -5.91 38.85 -22.97
N SER A 352 -6.98 39.22 -23.68
CA SER A 352 -7.17 40.58 -24.19
C SER A 352 -7.56 41.60 -23.11
N LYS A 353 -7.97 41.13 -21.91
CA LYS A 353 -8.33 42.03 -20.81
C LYS A 353 -7.09 42.75 -20.25
N PRO A 354 -7.21 44.04 -19.88
CA PRO A 354 -6.11 44.80 -19.32
C PRO A 354 -5.64 44.18 -18.00
N ASN A 355 -4.32 44.20 -17.77
CA ASN A 355 -3.65 43.68 -16.58
C ASN A 355 -3.96 42.19 -16.28
N THR A 356 -4.39 41.40 -17.26
CA THR A 356 -4.66 39.96 -17.08
C THR A 356 -3.58 39.12 -17.75
N TYR A 357 -3.04 38.17 -16.99
CA TYR A 357 -2.04 37.22 -17.46
C TYR A 357 -2.55 35.80 -17.24
N VAL A 358 -2.82 35.10 -18.33
CA VAL A 358 -3.33 33.73 -18.33
C VAL A 358 -2.19 32.78 -18.68
N TYR A 359 -2.04 31.70 -17.92
CA TYR A 359 -1.09 30.62 -18.20
C TYR A 359 -1.78 29.27 -18.22
N ILE A 360 -1.41 28.43 -19.18
CA ILE A 360 -1.69 27.00 -19.13
C ILE A 360 -0.46 26.26 -18.58
N LEU A 361 -0.66 25.44 -17.54
CA LEU A 361 0.36 24.58 -16.94
C LEU A 361 0.12 23.14 -17.39
N SER A 362 0.96 22.58 -18.24
CA SER A 362 0.72 21.26 -18.83
C SER A 362 1.94 20.33 -18.79
N GLY A 363 1.66 19.02 -18.77
CA GLY A 363 2.65 17.97 -18.99
C GLY A 363 3.00 17.72 -20.47
N ARG A 364 2.31 18.39 -21.40
CA ARG A 364 2.51 18.27 -22.85
C ARG A 364 3.80 18.97 -23.29
N GLY A 365 4.35 18.56 -24.43
CA GLY A 365 5.53 19.19 -25.04
C GLY A 365 5.24 20.56 -25.68
N ARG A 366 6.28 21.37 -25.89
CA ARG A 366 6.18 22.75 -26.41
C ARG A 366 5.46 22.83 -27.76
N THR A 367 5.85 22.00 -28.72
CA THR A 367 5.29 21.98 -30.09
C THR A 367 3.78 21.81 -30.10
N HIS A 368 3.24 20.90 -29.27
CA HIS A 368 1.80 20.69 -29.16
C HIS A 368 1.11 21.92 -28.57
N LEU A 369 1.66 22.49 -27.49
CA LEU A 369 1.06 23.66 -26.85
C LEU A 369 1.10 24.90 -27.75
N ASP A 370 2.18 25.11 -28.50
CA ASP A 370 2.24 26.20 -29.50
C ASP A 370 1.24 25.99 -30.62
N GLN A 371 1.12 24.77 -31.15
CA GLN A 371 0.14 24.44 -32.18
C GLN A 371 -1.30 24.69 -31.69
N TRP A 372 -1.59 24.33 -30.45
CA TRP A 372 -2.93 24.41 -29.87
C TRP A 372 -3.31 25.81 -29.38
N PHE A 373 -2.37 26.51 -28.73
CA PHE A 373 -2.66 27.75 -28.00
C PHE A 373 -1.88 28.97 -28.49
N GLY A 374 -0.90 28.82 -29.39
CA GLY A 374 -0.06 29.94 -29.86
C GLY A 374 -0.84 31.10 -30.49
N SER A 375 -2.04 30.83 -31.02
CA SER A 375 -2.95 31.84 -31.57
C SER A 375 -3.72 32.66 -30.52
N THR A 376 -3.78 32.20 -29.27
CA THR A 376 -4.51 32.87 -28.16
C THR A 376 -3.69 34.00 -27.53
N GLY A 377 -2.37 33.91 -27.58
CA GLY A 377 -1.44 34.87 -26.96
C GLY A 377 -1.27 34.71 -25.45
N ILE A 378 -1.80 33.65 -24.83
CA ILE A 378 -1.58 33.32 -23.42
C ILE A 378 -0.14 32.86 -23.16
N GLY A 379 0.23 32.81 -21.89
CA GLY A 379 1.44 32.15 -21.44
C GLY A 379 1.26 30.64 -21.36
N LEU A 380 2.36 29.90 -21.51
CA LEU A 380 2.35 28.44 -21.55
C LEU A 380 3.46 27.90 -20.66
N SER A 381 3.23 26.76 -20.04
CA SER A 381 4.23 25.98 -19.31
C SER A 381 4.10 24.53 -19.76
N SER A 382 5.22 23.96 -20.20
CA SER A 382 5.27 22.64 -20.84
C SER A 382 6.11 21.68 -20.01
N GLU A 383 5.94 20.39 -20.28
CA GLU A 383 6.72 19.29 -19.66
C GLU A 383 6.78 19.39 -18.13
N HIS A 384 5.63 19.67 -17.52
CA HIS A 384 5.48 19.79 -16.06
C HIS A 384 6.35 20.89 -15.44
N GLY A 385 6.50 22.02 -16.13
CA GLY A 385 7.15 23.21 -15.60
C GLY A 385 8.58 23.42 -16.04
N CYS A 386 9.11 22.57 -16.92
CA CYS A 386 10.48 22.68 -17.36
C CYS A 386 10.74 23.78 -18.38
N PHE A 387 9.72 24.12 -19.15
CA PHE A 387 9.74 25.31 -20.00
C PHE A 387 8.53 26.17 -19.68
N TYR A 388 8.68 27.46 -19.87
CA TYR A 388 7.57 28.39 -19.84
C TYR A 388 7.75 29.50 -20.86
N LYS A 389 6.65 30.12 -21.22
CA LYS A 389 6.55 31.22 -22.17
C LYS A 389 5.57 32.24 -21.63
N HIS A 390 5.94 33.51 -21.67
CA HIS A 390 5.06 34.60 -21.25
C HIS A 390 3.98 34.91 -22.30
N PRO A 391 2.83 35.43 -21.89
CA PRO A 391 1.83 35.97 -22.80
C PRO A 391 2.42 37.01 -23.77
N LYS A 392 1.88 37.08 -24.99
CA LYS A 392 2.37 37.98 -26.04
C LYS A 392 2.39 39.46 -25.62
N CYS A 393 1.50 39.87 -24.72
CA CYS A 393 1.44 41.25 -24.21
C CYS A 393 2.66 41.66 -23.36
N LEU A 394 3.45 40.69 -22.88
CA LEU A 394 4.64 40.85 -22.04
C LEU A 394 5.96 40.61 -22.79
N GLN A 395 5.90 40.09 -24.02
CA GLN A 395 7.09 39.88 -24.84
C GLN A 395 7.84 41.19 -25.05
N GLY A 396 9.16 41.18 -24.80
CA GLY A 396 10.02 42.36 -24.87
C GLY A 396 9.84 43.39 -23.75
N LYS A 397 8.91 43.19 -22.81
CA LYS A 397 8.72 44.06 -21.61
C LYS A 397 9.26 43.45 -20.33
N VAL A 398 9.50 42.15 -20.36
CA VAL A 398 10.04 41.37 -19.27
C VAL A 398 11.33 40.76 -19.79
N ASP A 399 12.41 40.91 -19.03
CA ASP A 399 13.68 40.25 -19.29
C ASP A 399 13.94 39.22 -18.18
N PRO A 400 13.55 37.95 -18.41
CA PRO A 400 13.82 36.87 -17.45
C PRO A 400 15.32 36.64 -17.22
N ILE A 401 16.17 37.03 -18.18
CA ILE A 401 17.61 36.80 -18.14
C ILE A 401 18.26 37.84 -17.21
N SER A 402 17.88 39.12 -17.25
CA SER A 402 18.47 40.14 -16.37
C SER A 402 18.17 39.90 -14.89
N ASN A 403 16.99 39.36 -14.56
CA ASN A 403 16.58 39.04 -13.18
C ASN A 403 17.22 37.75 -12.63
N SER A 404 17.92 36.99 -13.48
CA SER A 404 18.53 35.69 -13.15
C SER A 404 20.01 35.75 -12.75
N LEU A 405 20.70 36.87 -13.03
CA LEU A 405 22.15 37.04 -12.85
C LEU A 405 22.62 36.97 -11.37
N SER A 406 21.72 36.96 -10.39
CA SER A 406 22.04 36.76 -8.98
C SER A 406 22.06 35.29 -8.53
N GLU A 407 21.47 34.35 -9.28
CA GLU A 407 21.31 32.93 -8.85
C GLU A 407 21.60 31.87 -9.93
N GLY A 408 21.89 32.25 -11.18
CA GLY A 408 22.54 31.37 -12.17
C GLY A 408 21.73 30.19 -12.76
N ARG A 409 20.39 30.20 -12.72
CA ARG A 409 19.56 29.02 -13.08
C ARG A 409 18.77 29.06 -14.39
N PHE A 410 18.81 30.15 -15.16
CA PHE A 410 17.99 30.30 -16.37
C PHE A 410 18.89 30.18 -17.61
N ILE A 411 18.70 29.13 -18.41
CA ILE A 411 19.49 28.93 -19.63
C ILE A 411 18.66 29.33 -20.85
N LYS A 412 19.15 30.37 -21.52
CA LYS A 412 19.10 30.70 -22.96
C LYS A 412 17.74 30.64 -23.68
N GLU A 413 17.39 31.75 -24.32
CA GLU A 413 16.38 31.84 -25.38
C GLU A 413 16.83 30.95 -26.56
N GLU A 414 16.22 29.77 -26.73
CA GLU A 414 16.18 29.15 -28.06
C GLU A 414 15.22 29.99 -28.90
N SER A 415 15.53 30.19 -30.17
CA SER A 415 14.71 30.95 -31.12
C SER A 415 13.30 30.38 -31.17
N ASP A 416 12.37 30.88 -30.33
CA ASP A 416 10.90 30.64 -30.32
C ASP A 416 10.17 31.19 -29.06
N GLU A 417 10.77 32.13 -28.31
CA GLU A 417 10.16 32.83 -27.14
C GLU A 417 9.89 31.93 -25.90
N TRP A 418 10.48 30.73 -25.84
CA TRP A 418 10.40 29.82 -24.69
C TRP A 418 11.63 29.93 -23.79
N TYR A 419 11.40 29.93 -22.48
CA TYR A 419 12.41 29.94 -21.44
C TYR A 419 12.52 28.56 -20.79
N ARG A 420 13.75 28.09 -20.60
CA ARG A 420 14.05 26.79 -20.01
C ARG A 420 14.50 26.95 -18.55
N LEU A 421 13.88 26.17 -17.65
CA LEU A 421 14.16 26.17 -16.20
C LEU A 421 15.03 25.00 -15.75
N VAL A 422 15.38 24.11 -16.67
CA VAL A 422 16.29 23.00 -16.42
C VAL A 422 17.65 23.36 -16.99
N GLU A 423 18.73 23.14 -16.23
CA GLU A 423 20.09 23.27 -16.76
C GLU A 423 20.34 22.34 -17.97
N GLN A 424 21.43 22.55 -18.71
CA GLN A 424 21.89 21.57 -19.70
C GLN A 424 22.31 20.31 -18.95
N ILE A 425 21.37 19.38 -18.79
CA ILE A 425 21.67 18.04 -18.33
C ILE A 425 22.32 17.32 -19.51
N ASP A 426 23.44 16.65 -19.23
CA ASP A 426 24.18 15.86 -20.21
C ASP A 426 23.23 14.99 -21.06
N PRO A 427 23.07 15.25 -22.37
CA PRO A 427 22.10 14.55 -23.20
C PRO A 427 22.30 13.03 -23.25
N THR A 428 23.47 12.53 -22.84
CA THR A 428 23.76 11.08 -22.77
C THR A 428 22.84 10.32 -21.81
N TRP A 429 22.24 10.96 -20.80
CA TRP A 429 21.28 10.25 -19.93
C TRP A 429 20.05 9.79 -20.71
N LYS A 430 19.58 10.58 -21.68
CA LYS A 430 18.43 10.22 -22.51
C LYS A 430 18.75 9.01 -23.36
N GLU A 431 19.93 8.94 -23.96
CA GLU A 431 20.35 7.79 -24.74
C GLU A 431 20.39 6.52 -23.88
N ASN A 432 20.94 6.62 -22.67
CA ASN A 432 20.99 5.51 -21.71
C ASN A 432 19.58 5.03 -21.29
N VAL A 433 18.69 5.96 -20.95
CA VAL A 433 17.30 5.67 -20.58
C VAL A 433 16.50 5.14 -21.77
N HIS A 434 16.69 5.71 -22.96
CA HIS A 434 16.02 5.30 -24.18
C HIS A 434 16.39 3.86 -24.54
N ASN A 435 17.67 3.49 -24.47
CA ASN A 435 18.10 2.10 -24.70
C ASN A 435 17.45 1.12 -23.73
N LEU A 436 17.32 1.49 -22.46
CA LEU A 436 16.62 0.69 -21.47
C LEU A 436 15.11 0.62 -21.77
N PHE A 437 14.49 1.72 -22.18
CA PHE A 437 13.08 1.75 -22.58
C PHE A 437 12.82 0.90 -23.82
N VAL A 438 13.69 0.92 -24.82
CA VAL A 438 13.61 0.06 -26.02
C VAL A 438 13.65 -1.39 -25.60
N HIS A 439 14.62 -1.76 -24.76
CA HIS A 439 14.78 -3.10 -24.23
C HIS A 439 13.50 -3.61 -23.53
N PHE A 440 12.85 -2.77 -22.71
CA PHE A 440 11.58 -3.12 -22.06
C PHE A 440 10.38 -3.06 -23.02
N THR A 441 10.41 -2.24 -24.05
CA THR A 441 9.36 -2.13 -25.07
C THR A 441 9.30 -3.38 -25.93
N GLU A 442 10.45 -3.88 -26.40
CA GLU A 442 10.55 -5.08 -27.25
C GLU A 442 10.01 -6.35 -26.57
N ARG A 443 10.13 -6.45 -25.25
CA ARG A 443 9.65 -7.60 -24.48
C ARG A 443 8.25 -7.44 -23.89
N THR A 444 7.66 -6.25 -24.00
CA THR A 444 6.35 -5.94 -23.41
C THR A 444 5.39 -5.53 -24.52
N PRO A 445 4.67 -6.48 -25.14
CA PRO A 445 3.74 -6.18 -26.22
C PRO A 445 2.71 -5.11 -25.81
N GLY A 446 2.45 -4.16 -26.71
CA GLY A 446 1.50 -3.06 -26.48
C GLY A 446 2.09 -1.85 -25.74
N THR A 447 3.37 -1.88 -25.38
CA THR A 447 4.06 -0.71 -24.82
C THR A 447 4.69 0.16 -25.92
N PHE A 448 4.93 1.43 -25.61
CA PHE A 448 5.61 2.36 -26.52
C PHE A 448 6.32 3.46 -25.74
N ILE A 449 7.27 4.12 -26.42
CA ILE A 449 8.06 5.21 -25.86
C ILE A 449 7.52 6.52 -26.43
N GLU A 450 7.31 7.50 -25.56
CA GLU A 450 7.07 8.89 -25.93
C GLU A 450 8.30 9.71 -25.55
N GLU A 451 8.98 10.27 -26.54
CA GLU A 451 10.12 11.16 -26.35
C GLU A 451 9.67 12.62 -26.49
N LYS A 452 9.93 13.42 -25.45
CA LYS A 452 9.71 14.88 -25.42
C LYS A 452 11.06 15.59 -25.37
N ASP A 453 11.11 16.93 -25.28
CA ASP A 453 12.37 17.68 -25.40
C ASP A 453 13.36 17.35 -24.28
N ILE A 454 12.86 17.07 -23.07
CA ILE A 454 13.69 16.74 -21.90
C ILE A 454 13.13 15.55 -21.10
N ASN A 455 11.89 15.12 -21.35
CA ASN A 455 11.29 13.97 -20.66
C ASN A 455 11.24 12.75 -21.58
N LEU A 456 11.36 11.57 -20.98
CA LEU A 456 11.11 10.28 -21.63
C LEU A 456 10.00 9.57 -20.87
N THR A 457 8.95 9.12 -21.56
CA THR A 457 7.83 8.41 -20.94
C THR A 457 7.65 7.06 -21.59
N TRP A 458 7.70 6.00 -20.78
CA TRP A 458 7.36 4.65 -21.19
C TRP A 458 5.88 4.38 -20.88
N HIS A 459 5.10 4.11 -21.91
CA HIS A 459 3.66 3.84 -21.79
C HIS A 459 3.42 2.35 -21.82
N TYR A 460 2.81 1.81 -20.77
CA TYR A 460 2.46 0.39 -20.69
C TYR A 460 0.95 0.12 -20.63
N ARG A 461 0.17 1.12 -21.03
CA ARG A 461 -1.29 1.10 -20.92
C ARG A 461 -2.00 0.07 -21.80
N ASN A 462 -1.42 -0.29 -22.95
CA ASN A 462 -1.98 -1.29 -23.86
C ASN A 462 -1.32 -2.66 -23.69
N ALA A 463 -0.38 -2.81 -22.76
CA ALA A 463 0.13 -4.11 -22.38
C ALA A 463 -0.87 -4.86 -21.50
N ASP A 464 -0.63 -6.17 -21.34
CA ASP A 464 -1.29 -6.95 -20.31
C ASP A 464 -1.10 -6.29 -18.93
N LEU A 465 -2.16 -6.27 -18.11
CA LEU A 465 -2.18 -5.51 -16.87
C LEU A 465 -1.15 -5.97 -15.86
N GLU A 466 -0.97 -7.29 -15.70
CA GLU A 466 -0.05 -7.86 -14.72
C GLU A 466 1.38 -7.80 -15.25
N PHE A 467 1.58 -8.21 -16.51
CA PHE A 467 2.89 -8.20 -17.13
C PHE A 467 3.42 -6.78 -17.34
N GLY A 468 2.61 -5.86 -17.84
CA GLY A 468 3.00 -4.46 -18.03
C GLY A 468 3.34 -3.75 -16.72
N SER A 469 2.58 -3.99 -15.64
CA SER A 469 2.90 -3.42 -14.32
C SER A 469 4.16 -4.03 -13.72
N TRP A 470 4.36 -5.35 -13.87
CA TRP A 470 5.59 -6.02 -13.44
C TRP A 470 6.81 -5.47 -14.17
N GLN A 471 6.71 -5.32 -15.50
CA GLN A 471 7.76 -4.72 -16.33
C GLN A 471 8.02 -3.25 -15.96
N ALA A 472 6.98 -2.48 -15.61
CA ALA A 472 7.15 -1.10 -15.13
C ALA A 472 7.93 -1.04 -13.81
N THR A 473 7.64 -1.93 -12.86
CA THR A 473 8.38 -2.01 -11.59
C THR A 473 9.82 -2.46 -11.80
N GLU A 474 10.06 -3.49 -12.61
CA GLU A 474 11.42 -3.92 -12.99
C GLU A 474 12.18 -2.80 -13.67
N LEU A 475 11.56 -2.10 -14.62
CA LEU A 475 12.14 -0.95 -15.30
C LEU A 475 12.47 0.17 -14.32
N GLN A 476 11.58 0.47 -13.38
CA GLN A 476 11.81 1.46 -12.32
C GLN A 476 13.03 1.11 -11.47
N VAL A 477 13.13 -0.12 -10.96
CA VAL A 477 14.28 -0.57 -10.15
C VAL A 477 15.58 -0.47 -10.95
N ASN A 478 15.55 -0.85 -12.24
CA ASN A 478 16.71 -0.71 -13.11
C ASN A 478 17.10 0.75 -13.32
N LEU A 479 16.14 1.64 -13.56
CA LEU A 479 16.39 3.07 -13.67
C LEU A 479 16.94 3.67 -12.38
N GLU A 480 16.36 3.33 -11.22
CA GLU A 480 16.84 3.81 -9.91
C GLU A 480 18.31 3.43 -9.69
N LYS A 481 18.70 2.22 -10.09
CA LYS A 481 20.09 1.75 -10.00
C LYS A 481 21.04 2.47 -10.96
N HIS A 482 20.62 2.75 -12.20
CA HIS A 482 21.46 3.39 -13.21
C HIS A 482 21.53 4.91 -13.10
N LEU A 483 20.49 5.54 -12.54
CA LEU A 483 20.34 6.99 -12.47
C LEU A 483 20.59 7.55 -11.05
N CYS A 484 20.99 6.72 -10.09
CA CYS A 484 21.17 7.13 -8.68
C CYS A 484 22.17 8.28 -8.46
N HIS A 485 23.08 8.52 -9.40
CA HIS A 485 24.06 9.61 -9.34
C HIS A 485 23.69 10.81 -10.22
N MET A 486 22.57 10.76 -10.92
CA MET A 486 22.10 11.80 -11.83
C MET A 486 20.97 12.62 -11.19
N PRO A 487 20.86 13.93 -11.49
CA PRO A 487 19.79 14.78 -10.99
C PRO A 487 18.46 14.54 -11.74
N LEU A 488 18.00 13.29 -11.77
CA LEU A 488 16.79 12.84 -12.44
C LEU A 488 15.79 12.26 -11.43
N SER A 489 14.51 12.36 -11.78
CA SER A 489 13.37 11.81 -11.06
C SER A 489 12.67 10.77 -11.94
N ILE A 490 12.23 9.69 -11.29
CA ILE A 490 11.46 8.62 -11.91
C ILE A 490 10.06 8.68 -11.33
N ILE A 491 9.07 8.81 -12.19
CA ILE A 491 7.68 9.08 -11.81
C ILE A 491 6.81 7.98 -12.37
N LEU A 492 6.23 7.19 -11.47
CA LEU A 492 5.23 6.21 -11.82
C LEU A 492 3.87 6.91 -11.90
N GLY A 493 3.38 7.10 -13.13
CA GLY A 493 2.07 7.67 -13.41
C GLY A 493 1.01 6.59 -13.63
N ASN A 494 -0.18 7.01 -14.07
CA ASN A 494 -1.25 6.07 -14.42
C ASN A 494 -0.90 5.30 -15.72
N LYS A 495 -0.36 4.09 -15.56
CA LYS A 495 0.13 3.22 -16.63
C LYS A 495 1.25 3.84 -17.49
N THR A 496 2.08 4.65 -16.84
CA THR A 496 3.25 5.30 -17.43
C THR A 496 4.40 5.30 -16.45
N LEU A 497 5.63 5.21 -16.95
CA LEU A 497 6.85 5.45 -16.20
C LEU A 497 7.61 6.57 -16.88
N GLU A 498 7.68 7.73 -16.22
CA GLU A 498 8.30 8.94 -16.77
C GLU A 498 9.64 9.19 -16.08
N VAL A 499 10.67 9.48 -16.87
CA VAL A 499 11.97 9.96 -16.38
C VAL A 499 12.09 11.42 -16.79
N ARG A 500 12.33 12.28 -15.80
CA ARG A 500 12.48 13.72 -16.01
C ARG A 500 13.50 14.33 -15.05
N PRO A 501 14.04 15.52 -15.35
CA PRO A 501 14.91 16.26 -14.43
C PRO A 501 14.31 16.45 -13.03
N LEU A 502 15.09 16.21 -11.98
CA LEU A 502 14.65 16.32 -10.58
C LEU A 502 14.33 17.76 -10.17
N ALA A 503 15.00 18.74 -10.80
CA ALA A 503 15.02 20.13 -10.34
C ALA A 503 13.75 20.93 -10.62
N VAL A 504 12.77 20.40 -11.38
CA VAL A 504 11.66 21.21 -11.90
C VAL A 504 10.30 20.51 -11.85
N ASP A 505 9.30 21.24 -11.37
CA ASP A 505 7.88 20.89 -11.33
C ASP A 505 7.02 22.10 -11.77
N LYS A 506 5.69 21.93 -11.85
CA LYS A 506 4.77 23.02 -12.24
C LYS A 506 4.94 24.25 -11.31
N ALA A 507 5.16 24.02 -10.02
CA ALA A 507 5.38 25.10 -9.05
C ALA A 507 6.68 25.88 -9.31
N THR A 508 7.71 25.23 -9.85
CA THR A 508 8.97 25.87 -10.23
C THR A 508 8.78 26.83 -11.42
N ALA A 509 7.99 26.45 -12.43
CA ALA A 509 7.57 27.39 -13.48
C ALA A 509 6.78 28.57 -12.93
N VAL A 510 5.85 28.32 -12.01
CA VAL A 510 5.05 29.39 -11.40
C VAL A 510 5.94 30.33 -10.58
N ARG A 511 6.93 29.84 -9.84
CA ARG A 511 7.93 30.67 -9.14
C ARG A 511 8.72 31.56 -10.10
N ALA A 512 9.18 31.01 -11.22
CA ALA A 512 9.87 31.78 -12.25
C ALA A 512 8.99 32.90 -12.81
N ILE A 513 7.75 32.56 -13.20
CA ILE A 513 6.76 33.53 -13.69
C ILE A 513 6.49 34.63 -12.66
N MET A 514 6.33 34.27 -11.39
CA MET A 514 6.12 35.23 -10.30
C MET A 514 7.30 36.18 -10.13
N LYS A 515 8.54 35.66 -10.21
CA LYS A 515 9.77 36.45 -10.13
C LYS A 515 9.88 37.43 -11.30
N ASP A 516 9.68 36.94 -12.52
CA ASP A 516 9.80 37.74 -13.76
C ASP A 516 8.81 38.90 -13.80
N LEU A 517 7.58 38.66 -13.35
CA LEU A 517 6.54 39.67 -13.30
C LEU A 517 6.58 40.54 -12.04
N GLN A 518 7.56 40.30 -11.15
CA GLN A 518 7.72 40.95 -9.85
C GLN A 518 6.43 40.94 -9.03
N LEU A 519 5.75 39.79 -9.01
CA LEU A 519 4.46 39.64 -8.34
C LEU A 519 4.64 39.65 -6.83
N SER A 520 4.44 40.81 -6.22
CA SER A 520 4.25 40.93 -4.76
C SER A 520 2.76 41.02 -4.42
N GLN A 521 2.42 40.79 -3.14
CA GLN A 521 1.06 40.97 -2.62
C GLN A 521 0.51 42.38 -2.90
N ASP A 522 1.37 43.39 -2.99
CA ASP A 522 0.97 44.75 -3.30
C ASP A 522 0.67 44.99 -4.78
N GLN A 523 1.07 44.10 -5.69
CA GLN A 523 0.91 44.26 -7.13
C GLN A 523 -0.16 43.36 -7.74
N VAL A 524 -0.60 42.33 -7.01
CA VAL A 524 -1.58 41.35 -7.47
C VAL A 524 -2.74 41.33 -6.49
N ASP A 525 -3.95 41.58 -6.99
CA ASP A 525 -5.18 41.57 -6.19
C ASP A 525 -6.16 40.48 -6.64
N PHE A 526 -5.76 39.62 -7.59
CA PHE A 526 -6.52 38.46 -8.02
C PHE A 526 -5.61 37.35 -8.53
N VAL A 527 -5.72 36.16 -7.92
CA VAL A 527 -5.05 34.94 -8.35
C VAL A 527 -6.08 33.82 -8.41
N LEU A 528 -6.19 33.17 -9.57
CA LEU A 528 -6.98 31.95 -9.76
C LEU A 528 -6.06 30.84 -10.25
N CYS A 529 -6.13 29.67 -9.61
CA CYS A 529 -5.45 28.46 -10.04
C CYS A 529 -6.44 27.30 -10.04
N VAL A 530 -6.59 26.61 -11.18
CA VAL A 530 -7.44 25.42 -11.29
C VAL A 530 -6.61 24.25 -11.82
N GLY A 531 -6.69 23.11 -11.15
CA GLY A 531 -6.01 21.86 -11.53
C GLY A 531 -6.85 20.62 -11.24
N ASP A 532 -6.43 19.46 -11.72
CA ASP A 532 -7.14 18.19 -11.53
C ASP A 532 -6.28 17.12 -10.85
N GLY A 533 -4.96 17.30 -10.78
CA GLY A 533 -4.04 16.20 -10.49
C GLY A 533 -3.07 16.49 -9.36
N GLN A 534 -2.41 15.43 -8.89
CA GLN A 534 -1.34 15.53 -7.88
C GLN A 534 -0.21 16.48 -8.29
N THR A 535 0.03 16.68 -9.59
CA THR A 535 1.07 17.60 -10.08
C THR A 535 0.75 19.07 -9.82
N ASP A 536 -0.50 19.40 -9.49
CA ASP A 536 -0.97 20.76 -9.21
C ASP A 536 -0.89 21.12 -7.72
N GLU A 537 -0.83 20.11 -6.85
CA GLU A 537 -0.79 20.29 -5.38
C GLU A 537 0.36 21.21 -4.93
N PRO A 538 1.61 21.07 -5.43
CA PRO A 538 2.68 22.00 -5.09
C PRO A 538 2.40 23.45 -5.53
N VAL A 539 1.64 23.64 -6.61
CA VAL A 539 1.23 24.97 -7.09
C VAL A 539 0.20 25.57 -6.13
N PHE A 540 -0.78 24.79 -5.69
CA PHE A 540 -1.77 25.25 -4.71
C PHE A 540 -1.10 25.69 -3.41
N THR A 541 -0.18 24.90 -2.88
CA THR A 541 0.59 25.25 -1.68
C THR A 541 1.39 26.53 -1.86
N LEU A 542 2.17 26.62 -2.95
CA LEU A 542 2.96 27.81 -3.27
C LEU A 542 2.12 29.10 -3.31
N LEU A 543 0.97 29.04 -3.98
CA LEU A 543 0.10 30.21 -4.13
C LEU A 543 -0.56 30.60 -2.81
N LYS A 544 -0.99 29.64 -1.98
CA LYS A 544 -1.55 29.92 -0.65
C LYS A 544 -0.54 30.64 0.26
N GLU A 545 0.72 30.22 0.21
CA GLU A 545 1.80 30.84 1.00
C GLU A 545 2.09 32.28 0.57
N HIS A 546 2.05 32.57 -0.74
CA HIS A 546 2.37 33.90 -1.28
C HIS A 546 1.16 34.83 -1.36
N PHE A 547 -0.04 34.30 -1.60
CA PHE A 547 -1.29 35.04 -1.79
C PHE A 547 -2.42 34.40 -0.94
N PRO A 548 -2.59 34.83 0.32
CA PRO A 548 -3.59 34.25 1.22
C PRO A 548 -5.03 34.28 0.67
N ASP A 549 -5.37 35.31 -0.12
CA ASP A 549 -6.70 35.50 -0.72
C ASP A 549 -6.86 34.87 -2.12
N CYS A 550 -5.97 33.94 -2.51
CA CYS A 550 -6.06 33.28 -3.81
C CYS A 550 -7.20 32.26 -3.91
N PHE A 551 -7.75 32.13 -5.12
CA PHE A 551 -8.70 31.08 -5.47
C PHE A 551 -7.94 29.88 -6.04
N THR A 552 -7.65 28.87 -5.23
CA THR A 552 -7.14 27.57 -5.70
C THR A 552 -8.28 26.56 -5.72
N SER A 553 -8.46 25.85 -6.83
CA SER A 553 -9.52 24.85 -6.96
C SER A 553 -9.04 23.58 -7.63
N THR A 554 -9.42 22.44 -7.07
CA THR A 554 -9.32 21.17 -7.77
C THR A 554 -10.59 20.91 -8.62
N VAL A 555 -10.48 20.15 -9.69
CA VAL A 555 -11.63 19.55 -10.39
C VAL A 555 -12.05 18.27 -9.68
N GLU A 556 -13.35 18.09 -9.49
CA GLU A 556 -14.01 17.07 -8.65
C GLU A 556 -13.71 17.18 -7.15
N LYS A 557 -14.63 16.67 -6.32
CA LYS A 557 -14.44 16.66 -4.87
C LYS A 557 -13.49 15.53 -4.48
N LYS A 558 -12.29 15.87 -4.01
CA LYS A 558 -11.26 14.93 -3.57
C LYS A 558 -10.36 15.54 -2.50
N GLN A 559 -9.49 14.71 -1.92
CA GLN A 559 -8.41 15.17 -1.06
C GLN A 559 -7.42 16.02 -1.86
N THR A 560 -7.17 17.26 -1.42
CA THR A 560 -6.31 18.24 -2.12
C THR A 560 -5.86 19.37 -1.17
N GLU A 561 -4.79 20.06 -1.54
CA GLU A 561 -4.31 21.32 -0.97
C GLU A 561 -5.09 22.54 -1.49
N ALA A 562 -5.94 22.40 -2.51
CA ALA A 562 -6.76 23.50 -3.00
C ALA A 562 -7.76 24.01 -1.94
N ASN A 563 -8.07 25.31 -1.96
CA ASN A 563 -9.04 25.93 -1.07
C ASN A 563 -10.49 25.53 -1.41
N TYR A 564 -10.74 25.14 -2.67
CA TYR A 564 -12.06 24.86 -3.19
C TYR A 564 -12.07 23.66 -4.15
N TYR A 565 -13.27 23.22 -4.54
CA TYR A 565 -13.46 22.33 -5.70
C TYR A 565 -14.49 22.87 -6.69
N LEU A 566 -14.32 22.51 -7.96
CA LEU A 566 -15.31 22.63 -9.04
C LEU A 566 -15.84 21.23 -9.37
N GLY A 567 -17.11 21.11 -9.75
CA GLY A 567 -17.75 19.79 -9.89
C GLY A 567 -17.17 18.92 -11.01
N ASP A 568 -16.90 19.52 -12.16
CA ASP A 568 -16.38 18.85 -13.36
C ASP A 568 -15.71 19.85 -14.31
N VAL A 569 -15.19 19.34 -15.43
CA VAL A 569 -14.57 20.15 -16.50
C VAL A 569 -15.55 21.21 -17.04
N SER A 570 -16.85 20.92 -17.13
CA SER A 570 -17.84 21.87 -17.65
C SER A 570 -17.98 23.10 -16.74
N GLU A 571 -17.90 22.91 -15.42
CA GLU A 571 -17.90 24.02 -14.46
C GLU A 571 -16.63 24.89 -14.58
N VAL A 572 -15.48 24.28 -14.87
CA VAL A 572 -14.26 25.04 -15.17
C VAL A 572 -14.46 25.88 -16.42
N GLN A 573 -15.03 25.30 -17.49
CA GLN A 573 -15.33 26.02 -18.74
C GLN A 573 -16.30 27.19 -18.51
N GLN A 574 -17.37 26.98 -17.73
CA GLN A 574 -18.30 28.05 -17.36
C GLN A 574 -17.63 29.18 -16.54
N LEU A 575 -16.71 28.83 -15.65
CA LEU A 575 -15.96 29.81 -14.86
C LEU A 575 -15.12 30.70 -15.78
N ILE A 576 -14.31 30.11 -16.67
CA ILE A 576 -13.45 30.88 -17.58
C ILE A 576 -14.28 31.68 -18.60
N GLU A 577 -15.42 31.17 -19.05
CA GLU A 577 -16.33 31.88 -19.96
C GLU A 577 -16.90 33.14 -19.29
N LYS A 578 -17.32 33.07 -18.02
CA LYS A 578 -17.81 34.25 -17.28
C LYS A 578 -16.72 35.23 -16.90
N LEU A 579 -15.47 34.78 -16.83
CA LEU A 579 -14.31 35.63 -16.61
C LEU A 579 -13.85 36.33 -17.89
N ALA A 580 -14.10 35.76 -19.07
CA ALA A 580 -13.89 36.38 -20.38
C ALA A 580 -14.84 37.57 -20.58
#